data_AF-A0A1I7VFD3-F1
#
_entry.id   AF-A0A1I7VFD3-F1
#
_cell.length_a   1.000
_cell.length_b   1.000
_cell.length_c   1.000
_cell.angle_alpha   90.00
_cell.angle_beta   90.00
_cell.angle_gamma   90.00
#
_symmetry.space_group_name_H-M   'P 1'
#
loop_
_entity.id
_entity.type
_entity.pdbx_description
1 polymer ?
#
loop_
_entity_poly.entity_id
_entity_poly.type
_entity_poly.pdbx_seq_one_letter_code
_entity_poly.pdbx_strand_id
1 'polypeptide(L)'
;MLTVQPRAVQIRASGGTCIHKLINTSIARLAFKIKCTNNDEYRFKPIYGFIEPQCSYPIVVQKLSGTVREDIVIVQYAEVTTDCIDPKAPFKVDALQGEIIIYAHSV
;
A
#
# COMPACT_ATOMS: atom_id res chain seq x y z
N MET A 1 5.92 12.70 5.94
CA MET A 1 4.80 11.82 6.33
C MET A 1 4.15 11.25 5.08
N LEU A 2 3.61 10.03 5.18
CA LEU A 2 2.82 9.39 4.12
C LEU A 2 1.33 9.49 4.45
N THR A 3 0.48 9.70 3.44
CA THR A 3 -0.98 9.59 3.57
C THR A 3 -1.57 8.72 2.46
N VAL A 4 -2.80 8.22 2.65
CA VAL A 4 -3.48 7.35 1.67
C VAL A 4 -4.91 7.81 1.44
N GLN A 5 -5.35 7.78 0.18
CA GLN A 5 -6.73 8.11 -0.20
C GLN A 5 -7.27 7.19 -1.31
N PRO A 6 -8.47 6.58 -1.14
CA PRO A 6 -9.27 6.54 0.09
C PRO A 6 -8.64 5.62 1.16
N ARG A 7 -8.97 5.82 2.44
CA ARG A 7 -8.50 4.95 3.56
C ARG A 7 -9.42 3.75 3.83
N ALA A 8 -10.58 3.72 3.18
CA ALA A 8 -11.50 2.60 3.22
C ALA A 8 -12.15 2.44 1.84
N VAL A 9 -12.45 1.21 1.46
CA VAL A 9 -13.15 0.90 0.20
C VAL A 9 -14.12 -0.25 0.39
N GLN A 10 -15.27 -0.15 -0.26
CA GLN A 10 -16.19 -1.27 -0.44
C GLN A 10 -15.94 -1.92 -1.80
N ILE A 11 -15.72 -3.23 -1.82
CA ILE A 11 -15.49 -3.99 -3.06
C ILE A 11 -16.44 -5.17 -3.08
N ARG A 12 -16.97 -5.51 -4.25
CA ARG A 12 -17.90 -6.65 -4.37
C ARG A 12 -17.19 -7.96 -4.10
N ALA A 13 -17.84 -8.88 -3.39
CA ALA A 13 -17.36 -10.24 -3.16
C ALA A 13 -17.18 -11.02 -4.47
N SER A 14 -17.94 -10.67 -5.52
CA SER A 14 -17.77 -11.20 -6.89
C SER A 14 -16.43 -10.79 -7.53
N GLY A 15 -15.69 -9.86 -6.94
CA GLY A 15 -14.44 -9.32 -7.46
C GLY A 15 -14.58 -7.89 -7.97
N GLY A 16 -13.44 -7.25 -8.21
CA GLY A 16 -13.38 -5.87 -8.69
C GLY A 16 -11.97 -5.28 -8.55
N THR A 17 -11.83 -4.02 -8.97
CA THR A 17 -10.58 -3.27 -8.85
C THR A 17 -10.86 -1.96 -8.14
N CYS A 18 -10.00 -1.59 -7.19
CA CYS A 18 -9.97 -0.26 -6.62
C CYS A 18 -8.55 0.32 -6.70
N ILE A 19 -8.47 1.65 -6.59
CA ILE A 19 -7.21 2.38 -6.63
C ILE A 19 -7.09 3.22 -5.37
N HIS A 20 -5.98 3.05 -4.66
CA HIS A 20 -5.58 3.91 -3.56
C HIS A 20 -4.42 4.78 -4.01
N LYS A 21 -4.41 6.06 -3.65
CA LYS A 21 -3.28 6.95 -3.87
C LYS A 21 -2.48 7.05 -2.59
N LEU A 22 -1.22 6.65 -2.63
CA LEU A 22 -0.24 7.01 -1.63
C LEU A 22 0.27 8.43 -1.93
N ILE A 23 0.33 9.30 -0.94
CA ILE A 23 0.75 10.70 -1.11
C ILE A 23 1.88 10.97 -0.13
N ASN A 24 3.08 11.19 -0.67
CA ASN A 24 4.25 11.57 0.12
C ASN A 24 4.27 13.08 0.29
N THR A 25 3.92 13.57 1.47
CA THR A 25 3.96 15.00 1.80
C THR A 25 5.26 15.40 2.51
N SER A 26 6.25 14.50 2.59
CA SER A 26 7.60 14.84 3.08
C SER A 26 8.49 15.43 1.98
N ILE A 27 9.64 15.96 2.41
CA ILE A 27 10.74 16.38 1.54
C ILE A 27 11.71 15.23 1.23
N ALA A 28 11.52 14.05 1.82
CA ALA A 28 12.37 12.89 1.64
C ALA A 28 11.71 11.87 0.70
N ARG A 29 12.53 11.07 0.03
CA ARG A 29 12.04 9.94 -0.78
C ARG A 29 11.60 8.83 0.15
N LEU A 30 10.43 8.25 -0.10
CA LEU A 30 9.92 7.15 0.71
C LEU A 30 9.95 5.84 -0.08
N ALA A 31 10.39 4.77 0.55
CA ALA A 31 10.09 3.42 0.13
C ALA A 31 8.81 2.94 0.83
N PHE A 32 8.00 2.13 0.16
CA PHE A 32 6.81 1.51 0.74
C PHE A 32 6.79 -0.01 0.54
N LYS A 33 6.08 -0.69 1.44
CA LYS A 33 5.78 -2.13 1.40
C LYS A 33 4.32 -2.35 1.75
N ILE A 34 3.62 -3.12 0.91
CA ILE A 34 2.22 -3.50 1.14
C ILE A 34 2.16 -4.89 1.77
N LYS A 35 1.31 -5.02 2.78
CA LYS A 35 0.86 -6.28 3.37
C LYS A 35 -0.67 -6.33 3.36
N CYS A 36 -1.25 -7.51 3.28
CA CYS A 36 -2.70 -7.72 3.39
C CYS A 36 -2.96 -8.94 4.28
N THR A 37 -4.10 -8.95 4.97
CA THR A 37 -4.56 -10.12 5.74
C THR A 37 -5.03 -11.27 4.87
N ASN A 38 -5.32 -11.01 3.59
CA ASN A 38 -5.87 -11.99 2.66
C ASN A 38 -5.19 -11.90 1.29
N ASN A 39 -4.04 -12.57 1.18
CA ASN A 39 -3.29 -12.61 -0.07
C ASN A 39 -3.89 -13.59 -1.10
N ASP A 40 -4.85 -14.43 -0.70
CA ASP A 40 -5.48 -15.40 -1.59
C ASP A 40 -6.48 -14.70 -2.52
N GLU A 41 -7.27 -13.77 -1.97
CA GLU A 41 -8.32 -13.06 -2.70
C GLU A 41 -7.91 -11.66 -3.17
N TYR A 42 -6.82 -11.07 -2.66
CA TYR A 42 -6.34 -9.75 -3.11
C TYR A 42 -5.03 -9.83 -3.88
N ARG A 43 -4.92 -9.03 -4.95
CA ARG A 43 -3.70 -8.83 -5.73
C ARG A 43 -3.34 -7.35 -5.74
N PHE A 44 -2.07 -7.06 -5.47
CA PHE A 44 -1.53 -5.71 -5.39
C PHE A 44 -0.47 -5.51 -6.45
N LYS A 45 -0.53 -4.38 -7.16
CA LYS A 45 0.53 -3.99 -8.10
C LYS A 45 0.84 -2.49 -7.96
N PRO A 46 2.09 -2.12 -7.60
CA PRO A 46 3.18 -2.96 -7.07
C PRO A 46 3.03 -3.23 -5.55
N ILE A 47 3.79 -4.19 -4.99
CA ILE A 47 3.85 -4.48 -3.53
C ILE A 47 4.94 -3.64 -2.84
N TYR A 48 6.00 -3.30 -3.58
CA TYR A 48 7.08 -2.44 -3.13
C TYR A 48 7.29 -1.33 -4.16
N GLY A 49 7.72 -0.16 -3.72
CA GLY A 49 8.07 0.91 -4.62
C GLY A 49 8.62 2.12 -3.89
N PHE A 50 8.91 3.16 -4.67
CA PHE A 50 9.31 4.46 -4.17
C PHE A 50 8.23 5.49 -4.44
N ILE A 51 8.19 6.52 -3.61
CA ILE A 51 7.37 7.71 -3.80
C ILE A 51 8.30 8.90 -3.60
N GLU A 52 8.49 9.66 -4.67
CA GLU A 52 9.31 10.86 -4.64
C GLU A 52 8.71 11.91 -3.68
N PRO A 53 9.53 12.84 -3.16
CA PRO A 53 9.05 13.95 -2.34
C PRO A 53 7.90 14.71 -3.02
N GLN A 54 6.89 15.09 -2.25
CA GLN A 54 5.72 15.85 -2.73
C GLN A 54 4.96 15.20 -3.91
N CYS A 55 5.12 13.89 -4.13
CA CYS A 55 4.47 13.15 -5.21
C CYS A 55 3.41 12.18 -4.67
N SER A 56 2.57 11.70 -5.59
CA SER A 56 1.62 10.62 -5.31
C SER A 56 1.89 9.40 -6.17
N TYR A 57 1.56 8.23 -5.65
CA TYR A 57 1.73 6.95 -6.32
C TYR A 57 0.43 6.13 -6.24
N PRO A 58 -0.14 5.68 -7.39
CA PRO A 58 -1.33 4.84 -7.39
C PRO A 58 -0.99 3.37 -7.07
N ILE A 59 -1.70 2.78 -6.12
CA ILE A 59 -1.74 1.35 -5.88
C ILE A 59 -3.03 0.81 -6.49
N VAL A 60 -2.89 -0.14 -7.41
CA VAL A 60 -4.02 -0.91 -7.93
C VAL A 60 -4.20 -2.15 -7.07
N VAL A 61 -5.41 -2.29 -6.52
CA VAL A 61 -5.82 -3.44 -5.71
C VAL A 61 -6.93 -4.15 -6.47
N GLN A 62 -6.69 -5.42 -6.80
CA GLN A 62 -7.67 -6.29 -7.45
C GLN A 62 -8.17 -7.32 -6.44
N LYS A 63 -9.48 -7.33 -6.22
CA LYS A 63 -10.19 -8.39 -5.49
C LYS A 63 -10.65 -9.45 -6.46
N LEU A 64 -10.28 -10.70 -6.18
CA LEU A 64 -10.80 -11.89 -6.83
C LEU A 64 -12.13 -12.28 -6.19
N SER A 65 -12.93 -13.05 -6.93
CA SER A 65 -14.17 -13.61 -6.40
C SER A 65 -13.87 -14.45 -5.16
N GLY A 66 -14.65 -14.25 -4.10
CA GLY A 66 -14.39 -14.89 -2.82
C GLY A 66 -15.46 -14.58 -1.78
N THR A 67 -15.09 -14.72 -0.51
CA THR A 67 -16.02 -14.58 0.61
C THR A 67 -16.28 -13.11 0.98
N VAL A 68 -17.46 -12.85 1.55
CA VAL A 68 -17.77 -11.56 2.19
C VAL A 68 -17.01 -11.50 3.51
N ARG A 69 -16.02 -10.62 3.58
CA ARG A 69 -15.11 -10.48 4.72
C ARG A 69 -14.59 -9.04 4.83
N GLU A 70 -14.22 -8.67 6.05
CA GLU A 70 -13.41 -7.49 6.33
C GLU A 70 -11.92 -7.85 6.28
N ASP A 71 -11.19 -7.16 5.41
CA ASP A 71 -9.75 -7.31 5.25
C ASP A 71 -9.05 -5.97 5.48
N ILE A 72 -7.82 -6.05 5.97
CA ILE A 72 -6.97 -4.88 6.15
C ILE A 72 -5.76 -4.96 5.22
N VAL A 73 -5.40 -3.80 4.69
CA VAL A 73 -4.18 -3.59 3.93
C VAL A 73 -3.30 -2.64 4.72
N ILE A 74 -2.06 -3.05 4.98
CA ILE A 74 -1.08 -2.30 5.74
C ILE A 74 -0.02 -1.80 4.77
N VAL A 75 0.14 -0.48 4.70
CA VAL A 75 1.21 0.17 3.93
C VAL A 75 2.28 0.62 4.92
N GLN A 76 3.40 -0.09 4.94
CA GLN A 76 4.58 0.27 5.71
C GLN A 76 5.46 1.20 4.87
N TYR A 77 6.11 2.18 5.50
CA TYR A 77 7.00 3.10 4.81
C TYR A 77 8.26 3.44 5.60
N ALA A 78 9.30 3.84 4.87
CA ALA A 78 10.56 4.29 5.41
C ALA A 78 11.18 5.33 4.48
N GLU A 79 11.81 6.36 5.04
CA GLU A 79 12.66 7.27 4.29
C GLU A 79 13.89 6.54 3.75
N VAL A 80 14.25 6.89 2.53
CA VAL A 80 15.42 6.37 1.84
C VAL A 80 16.15 7.51 1.17
N THR A 81 17.44 7.32 0.95
CA THR A 81 18.26 8.23 0.19
C THR A 81 17.92 8.15 -1.31
N THR A 82 18.29 9.16 -2.09
CA THR A 82 17.99 9.23 -3.52
C THR A 82 18.77 8.21 -4.34
N ASP A 83 19.92 7.76 -3.85
CA ASP A 83 20.76 6.69 -4.42
C ASP A 83 20.25 5.28 -4.09
N CYS A 84 19.22 5.14 -3.24
CA CYS A 84 18.60 3.84 -2.97
C CYS A 84 17.91 3.28 -4.22
N ILE A 85 18.38 2.11 -4.67
CA ILE A 85 17.85 1.42 -5.86
C ILE A 85 16.91 0.25 -5.52
N ASP A 86 16.98 -0.32 -4.31
CA ASP A 86 16.14 -1.43 -3.88
C ASP A 86 15.09 -0.94 -2.86
N PRO A 87 13.80 -0.81 -3.23
CA PRO A 87 12.76 -0.37 -2.30
C PRO A 87 12.51 -1.38 -1.18
N LYS A 88 13.06 -2.61 -1.27
CA LYS A 88 12.97 -3.61 -0.20
C LYS A 88 14.03 -3.43 0.87
N ALA A 89 15.12 -2.71 0.59
CA ALA A 89 16.27 -2.57 1.48
C ALA A 89 15.88 -2.15 2.92
N PRO A 90 15.09 -1.08 3.16
CA PRO A 90 14.74 -0.70 4.53
C PRO A 90 13.91 -1.75 5.28
N PHE A 91 13.12 -2.55 4.57
CA PHE A 91 12.25 -3.56 5.16
C PHE A 91 12.93 -4.91 5.40
N LYS A 92 14.19 -5.09 4.96
CA LYS A 92 15.02 -6.27 5.27
C LYS A 92 15.75 -6.11 6.61
N VAL A 93 15.93 -4.86 7.05
CA VAL A 93 16.63 -4.49 8.29
C VAL A 93 15.67 -3.88 9.32
N ASP A 94 14.36 -4.06 9.12
CA ASP A 94 13.29 -3.53 9.97
C ASP A 94 13.38 -2.02 10.28
N ALA A 95 13.94 -1.23 9.35
CA ALA A 95 14.04 0.23 9.44
C ALA A 95 12.73 0.93 9.05
N LEU A 96 11.59 0.43 9.54
CA LEU A 96 10.27 1.01 9.29
C LEU A 96 10.09 2.30 10.10
N GLN A 97 9.60 3.36 9.46
CA GLN A 97 9.27 4.62 10.15
C GLN A 97 7.81 4.66 10.58
N GLY A 98 6.93 3.97 9.87
CA GLY A 98 5.53 3.92 10.23
C GLY A 98 4.70 3.05 9.28
N GLU A 99 3.42 2.95 9.60
CA GLU A 99 2.45 2.19 8.81
C GLU A 99 1.09 2.88 8.75
N ILE A 100 0.35 2.59 7.69
CA ILE A 100 -1.00 3.09 7.45
C ILE A 100 -1.91 1.91 7.15
N ILE A 101 -3.00 1.82 7.90
CA ILE A 101 -4.06 0.84 7.70
C ILE A 101 -5.08 1.41 6.71
N ILE A 102 -5.44 0.58 5.73
CA ILE A 102 -6.53 0.77 4.78
C ILE A 102 -7.54 -0.36 5.00
N TYR A 103 -8.82 -0.03 5.13
CA TYR A 103 -9.89 -1.00 5.31
C TYR A 103 -10.49 -1.41 3.97
N ALA A 104 -10.54 -2.71 3.70
CA ALA A 104 -11.21 -3.29 2.54
C ALA A 104 -12.42 -4.09 3.04
N HIS A 105 -13.62 -3.55 2.83
CA HIS A 105 -14.86 -4.20 3.22
C HIS A 105 -15.47 -4.87 1.98
N SER A 106 -15.49 -6.20 1.96
CA SER A 106 -16.16 -6.93 0.88
C SER A 106 -17.67 -6.93 1.11
N VAL A 107 -18.46 -6.58 0.09
CA VAL A 107 -19.94 -6.54 0.10
C VAL A 107 -20.57 -7.43 -0.96
#